data_AF-A0A444KH74-F1
#
_entry.id   AF-A0A444KH74-F1
#
_cell.length_a   1.000
_cell.length_b   1.000
_cell.length_c   1.000
_cell.angle_alpha   90.00
_cell.angle_beta   90.00
_cell.angle_gamma   90.00
#
_symmetry.space_group_name_H-M   'P 1'
#
loop_
_entity.id
_entity.type
_entity.pdbx_description
1 polymer ?
#
loop_
_entity_poly.entity_id
_entity_poly.type
_entity_poly.pdbx_seq_one_letter_code
_entity_poly.pdbx_strand_id
1 'polypeptide(L)'
;MKLVSYNIQYGFGSDGRYDLARAARVVDGADIIALQEVERHWQRTNEDDQPEILSRLLPDYHWVYGPAFDMDASERRDGRIVNRRRQFGTMVLSKLPIVWSRLHTLPLRRTVRPLNTRNAALECMIRAPAGSLRVLSLHLAHIAAEERLEQIDYLLAEHRRAPSDGGPWSGADDEPQRNWSNGGPEPENPLAAIWLGDFNMEP
;
A
#
# COMPACT_ATOMS: atom_id res chain seq x y z
N MET A 1 -14.16 -4.25 15.57
CA MET A 1 -13.35 -3.75 14.45
C MET A 1 -13.46 -4.76 13.31
N LYS A 2 -13.84 -4.30 12.11
CA LYS A 2 -13.95 -5.08 10.88
C LYS A 2 -12.80 -4.74 9.97
N LEU A 3 -11.96 -5.73 9.65
CA LEU A 3 -10.87 -5.60 8.70
C LEU A 3 -11.24 -6.36 7.43
N VAL A 4 -10.95 -5.78 6.27
CA VAL A 4 -11.17 -6.41 4.97
C VAL A 4 -9.87 -6.37 4.19
N SER A 5 -9.50 -7.50 3.58
CA SER A 5 -8.48 -7.55 2.53
C SER A 5 -9.17 -7.90 1.22
N TYR A 6 -8.85 -7.20 0.14
CA TYR A 6 -9.44 -7.47 -1.16
C TYR A 6 -8.46 -7.14 -2.30
N ASN A 7 -8.06 -8.17 -3.04
CA ASN A 7 -7.42 -8.00 -4.34
C ASN A 7 -8.50 -7.59 -5.35
N ILE A 8 -8.45 -6.32 -5.81
CA ILE A 8 -9.47 -5.76 -6.69
C ILE A 8 -9.21 -6.06 -8.17
N GLN A 9 -8.13 -6.77 -8.49
CA GLN A 9 -7.71 -7.07 -9.86
C GLN A 9 -7.77 -5.81 -10.74
N TYR A 10 -7.17 -4.71 -10.26
CA TYR A 10 -7.16 -3.39 -10.92
C TYR A 10 -8.54 -2.92 -11.38
N GLY A 11 -9.59 -3.29 -10.64
CA GLY A 11 -10.99 -2.91 -10.86
C GLY A 11 -11.80 -3.87 -11.72
N PHE A 12 -11.21 -4.95 -12.23
CA PHE A 12 -11.92 -5.95 -13.01
C PHE A 12 -12.63 -6.98 -12.12
N GLY A 13 -13.85 -7.32 -12.50
CA GLY A 13 -14.59 -8.43 -11.89
C GLY A 13 -14.40 -9.72 -12.69
N SER A 14 -14.92 -10.82 -12.15
CA SER A 14 -14.99 -12.11 -12.86
C SER A 14 -15.85 -12.04 -14.14
N ASP A 15 -16.66 -10.99 -14.29
CA ASP A 15 -17.42 -10.67 -15.51
C ASP A 15 -16.58 -9.96 -16.59
N GLY A 16 -15.29 -9.71 -16.33
CA GLY A 16 -14.39 -9.01 -17.25
C GLY A 16 -14.68 -7.51 -17.37
N ARG A 17 -15.53 -6.94 -16.50
CA ARG A 17 -15.89 -5.53 -16.55
C ARG A 17 -15.07 -4.73 -15.55
N TYR A 18 -14.50 -3.61 -15.99
CA TYR A 18 -13.85 -2.63 -15.14
C TYR A 18 -14.88 -1.76 -14.41
N ASP A 19 -14.97 -1.87 -13.09
CA ASP A 19 -15.91 -1.11 -12.23
C ASP A 19 -15.34 -0.95 -10.80
N LEU A 20 -14.69 0.19 -10.55
CA LEU A 20 -14.17 0.53 -9.22
C LEU A 20 -15.28 0.83 -8.20
N ALA A 21 -16.44 1.30 -8.64
CA ALA A 21 -17.57 1.55 -7.75
C ALA A 21 -18.11 0.24 -7.18
N ARG A 22 -18.07 -0.86 -7.96
CA ARG A 22 -18.36 -2.20 -7.44
C ARG A 22 -17.36 -2.63 -6.38
N ALA A 23 -16.06 -2.44 -6.61
CA ALA A 23 -15.05 -2.78 -5.61
C ALA A 23 -15.26 -1.97 -4.32
N ALA A 24 -15.49 -0.66 -4.42
CA ALA A 24 -15.78 0.21 -3.28
C ALA A 24 -17.01 -0.24 -2.48
N ARG A 25 -18.13 -0.53 -3.16
CA ARG A 25 -19.37 -1.03 -2.50
C ARG A 25 -19.16 -2.32 -1.71
N VAL A 26 -18.27 -3.21 -2.15
CA VAL A 26 -17.99 -4.49 -1.47
C VAL A 26 -17.26 -4.28 -0.14
N VAL A 27 -16.35 -3.31 -0.10
CA VAL A 27 -15.48 -3.08 1.07
C VAL A 27 -16.00 -2.01 2.03
N ASP A 28 -16.96 -1.19 1.58
CA ASP A 28 -17.58 -0.14 2.38
C ASP A 28 -18.17 -0.71 3.69
N GLY A 29 -18.10 0.11 4.74
CA GLY A 29 -18.51 -0.24 6.09
C GLY A 29 -17.42 -0.92 6.92
N ALA A 30 -16.31 -1.41 6.33
CA ALA A 30 -15.16 -1.89 7.09
C ALA A 30 -14.45 -0.74 7.84
N ASP A 31 -13.77 -1.04 8.95
CA ASP A 31 -12.99 -0.04 9.69
C ASP A 31 -11.62 0.19 9.03
N ILE A 32 -11.00 -0.89 8.54
CA ILE A 32 -9.72 -0.89 7.83
C ILE A 32 -9.84 -1.79 6.59
N ILE A 33 -9.40 -1.27 5.45
CA ILE A 33 -9.45 -1.95 4.15
C ILE A 33 -8.03 -2.02 3.59
N ALA A 34 -7.57 -3.22 3.27
CA ALA A 34 -6.32 -3.49 2.57
C ALA A 34 -6.64 -3.92 1.13
N LEU A 35 -6.38 -3.05 0.16
CA LEU A 35 -6.57 -3.34 -1.26
C LEU A 35 -5.24 -3.74 -1.92
N GLN A 36 -5.29 -4.80 -2.73
CA GLN A 36 -4.19 -5.23 -3.59
C GLN A 36 -4.56 -5.01 -5.06
N GLU A 37 -3.54 -4.90 -5.92
CA GLU A 37 -3.68 -4.62 -7.35
C GLU A 37 -4.38 -3.29 -7.64
N VAL A 38 -4.06 -2.25 -6.87
CA VAL A 38 -4.48 -0.88 -7.14
C VAL A 38 -3.45 -0.24 -8.07
N GLU A 39 -3.91 0.53 -9.06
CA GLU A 39 -3.02 1.07 -10.07
C GLU A 39 -3.28 2.52 -10.46
N ARG A 40 -2.33 3.12 -11.19
CA ARG A 40 -2.47 4.42 -11.82
C ARG A 40 -1.99 4.38 -13.25
N HIS A 41 -2.74 5.03 -14.12
CA HIS A 41 -2.25 5.48 -15.43
C HIS A 41 -1.81 4.36 -16.37
N TRP A 42 -2.51 3.24 -16.32
CA TRP A 42 -2.34 2.15 -17.28
C TRP A 42 -3.42 2.18 -18.36
N GLN A 43 -3.02 1.91 -19.60
CA GLN A 43 -3.93 1.93 -20.75
C GLN A 43 -5.14 0.99 -20.58
N ARG A 44 -4.96 -0.16 -19.90
CA ARG A 44 -6.03 -1.13 -19.63
C ARG A 44 -7.16 -0.62 -18.73
N THR A 45 -6.92 0.46 -17.99
CA THR A 45 -7.86 1.08 -17.02
C THR A 45 -8.14 2.53 -17.38
N ASN A 46 -8.13 2.86 -18.68
CA ASN A 46 -8.33 4.22 -19.20
C ASN A 46 -7.34 5.26 -18.62
N GLU A 47 -6.19 4.79 -18.16
CA GLU A 47 -5.19 5.57 -17.45
C GLU A 47 -5.70 6.25 -16.16
N ASP A 48 -6.72 5.69 -15.52
CA ASP A 48 -7.31 6.21 -14.30
C ASP A 48 -6.29 6.33 -13.15
N ASP A 49 -6.51 7.28 -12.24
CA ASP A 49 -5.89 7.30 -10.91
C ASP A 49 -6.81 6.56 -9.93
N GLN A 50 -6.65 5.25 -9.80
CA GLN A 50 -7.57 4.44 -9.00
C GLN A 50 -7.58 4.84 -7.51
N PRO A 51 -6.44 5.13 -6.84
CA PRO A 51 -6.46 5.65 -5.47
C PRO A 51 -7.32 6.89 -5.30
N GLU A 52 -7.22 7.85 -6.23
CA GLU A 52 -8.04 9.07 -6.18
C GLU A 52 -9.52 8.81 -6.49
N ILE A 53 -9.84 7.89 -7.40
CA ILE A 53 -11.23 7.51 -7.67
C ILE A 53 -11.84 6.78 -6.45
N LEU A 54 -11.09 5.84 -5.86
CA LEU A 54 -11.51 5.09 -4.68
C LEU A 54 -11.70 6.00 -3.46
N SER A 55 -10.84 7.01 -3.27
CA SER A 55 -10.99 7.99 -2.18
C SER A 55 -12.29 8.80 -2.30
N ARG A 56 -12.72 9.14 -3.52
CA ARG A 56 -14.00 9.81 -3.78
C ARG A 56 -15.21 8.90 -3.55
N LEU A 57 -15.06 7.61 -3.85
CA LEU A 57 -16.10 6.60 -3.62
C LEU A 57 -16.23 6.21 -2.14
N LEU A 58 -15.17 6.40 -1.35
CA LEU A 58 -15.07 6.09 0.08
C LEU A 58 -14.64 7.34 0.87
N PRO A 59 -15.46 8.41 0.90
CA PRO A 59 -15.04 9.73 1.38
C PRO A 59 -14.75 9.79 2.89
N ASP A 60 -15.27 8.83 3.67
CA ASP A 60 -15.10 8.77 5.13
C ASP A 60 -13.81 8.04 5.56
N TYR A 61 -12.91 7.75 4.62
CA TYR A 61 -11.67 7.01 4.88
C TYR A 61 -10.44 7.89 4.66
N HIS A 62 -9.52 7.84 5.63
CA HIS A 62 -8.12 8.16 5.39
C HIS A 62 -7.52 7.10 4.46
N TRP A 63 -6.59 7.49 3.60
CA TRP A 63 -5.96 6.54 2.69
C TRP A 63 -4.48 6.79 2.45
N VAL A 64 -3.79 5.72 2.09
CA VAL A 64 -2.42 5.75 1.59
C VAL A 64 -2.26 4.71 0.49
N TYR A 65 -1.48 5.05 -0.54
CA TYR A 65 -1.16 4.19 -1.66
C TYR A 65 0.35 3.98 -1.77
N GLY A 66 0.77 2.73 -1.93
CA GLY A 66 2.18 2.32 -1.98
C GLY A 66 2.48 1.48 -3.23
N PRO A 67 2.99 2.09 -4.31
CA PRO A 67 3.35 1.38 -5.54
C PRO A 67 4.76 0.82 -5.50
N ALA A 68 4.91 -0.50 -5.66
CA ALA A 68 6.23 -1.12 -5.84
C ALA A 68 6.65 -1.27 -7.30
N PHE A 69 5.70 -1.25 -8.23
CA PHE A 69 5.98 -1.17 -9.66
C PHE A 69 5.65 0.25 -10.15
N ASP A 70 6.69 1.06 -10.30
CA ASP A 70 6.59 2.49 -10.64
C ASP A 70 7.41 2.78 -11.90
N MET A 71 6.73 3.16 -12.99
CA MET A 71 7.35 3.39 -14.29
C MET A 71 7.02 4.78 -14.84
N ASP A 72 7.89 5.28 -15.72
CA ASP A 72 7.62 6.51 -16.45
C ASP A 72 6.37 6.37 -17.34
N ALA A 73 5.58 7.44 -17.34
CA ALA A 73 4.44 7.67 -18.22
C ALA A 73 4.41 9.15 -18.67
N SER A 74 5.56 9.82 -18.64
CA SER A 74 5.66 11.25 -18.93
C SER A 74 5.38 11.52 -20.40
N GLU A 75 4.77 12.67 -20.68
CA GLU A 75 4.46 13.12 -22.03
C GLU A 75 5.01 14.52 -22.29
N ARG A 76 5.20 14.88 -23.55
CA ARG A 76 5.56 16.26 -23.94
C ARG A 76 4.30 17.00 -24.34
N ARG A 77 3.98 18.08 -23.64
CA ARG A 77 2.84 18.95 -23.89
C ARG A 77 3.29 20.41 -23.89
N ASP A 78 2.87 21.18 -24.88
CA ASP A 78 3.19 22.61 -25.04
C ASP A 78 4.70 22.93 -24.88
N GLY A 79 5.54 22.08 -25.49
CA GLY A 79 7.00 22.23 -25.46
C GLY A 79 7.69 21.83 -24.15
N ARG A 80 6.96 21.35 -23.14
CA ARG A 80 7.50 20.92 -21.84
C ARG A 80 7.18 19.46 -21.53
N ILE A 81 8.00 18.84 -20.69
CA ILE A 81 7.74 17.49 -20.17
C ILE A 81 6.73 17.63 -19.03
N VAL A 82 5.59 16.94 -19.14
CA VAL A 82 4.64 16.70 -18.06
C VAL A 82 5.03 15.39 -17.41
N ASN A 83 5.61 15.47 -16.21
CA ASN A 83 6.02 14.29 -15.46
C ASN A 83 4.78 13.51 -14.99
N ARG A 84 4.72 12.23 -15.36
CA ARG A 84 3.64 11.31 -14.96
C ARG A 84 4.22 9.92 -14.72
N ARG A 85 3.63 9.19 -13.77
CA ARG A 85 4.05 7.84 -13.39
C ARG A 85 2.90 6.87 -13.63
N ARG A 86 3.16 5.71 -14.23
CA ARG A 86 2.24 4.57 -14.23
C ARG A 86 2.67 3.60 -13.14
N GLN A 87 1.75 3.27 -12.26
CA GLN A 87 2.07 2.68 -10.97
C GLN A 87 1.16 1.48 -10.68
N PHE A 88 1.66 0.49 -9.96
CA PHE A 88 0.90 -0.67 -9.50
C PHE A 88 1.37 -1.08 -8.11
N GLY A 89 0.42 -1.34 -7.20
CA GLY A 89 0.73 -1.71 -5.83
C GLY A 89 -0.49 -1.93 -4.95
N THR A 90 -0.37 -1.50 -3.69
CA THR A 90 -1.37 -1.71 -2.65
C THR A 90 -1.86 -0.39 -2.08
N MET A 91 -3.08 -0.38 -1.57
CA MET A 91 -3.69 0.77 -0.90
C MET A 91 -4.26 0.34 0.44
N VAL A 92 -4.13 1.19 1.45
CA VAL A 92 -4.82 1.03 2.73
C VAL A 92 -5.80 2.18 2.88
N LEU A 93 -7.04 1.86 3.23
CA LEU A 93 -8.05 2.82 3.64
C LEU A 93 -8.47 2.54 5.08
N SER A 94 -8.72 3.58 5.86
CA SER A 94 -9.10 3.45 7.26
C SER A 94 -10.06 4.57 7.69
N LYS A 95 -11.14 4.24 8.39
CA LYS A 95 -12.00 5.24 9.07
C LYS A 95 -11.29 5.94 10.23
N LEU A 96 -10.17 5.37 10.66
CA LEU A 96 -9.32 5.87 11.74
C LEU A 96 -8.06 6.51 11.16
N PRO A 97 -7.44 7.50 11.83
CA PRO A 97 -6.26 8.19 11.32
C PRO A 97 -5.11 7.22 11.01
N ILE A 98 -4.64 7.24 9.76
CA ILE A 98 -3.37 6.65 9.34
C ILE A 98 -2.29 7.69 9.67
N VAL A 99 -1.52 7.45 10.72
CA VAL A 99 -0.56 8.43 11.25
C VAL A 99 0.73 8.43 10.45
N TRP A 100 1.20 7.26 10.04
CA TRP A 100 2.33 7.11 9.13
C TRP A 100 2.22 5.82 8.33
N SER A 101 2.96 5.77 7.23
CA SER A 101 3.08 4.60 6.37
C SER A 101 4.52 4.37 5.93
N ARG A 102 4.88 3.11 5.67
CA ARG A 102 6.16 2.70 5.10
C ARG A 102 5.89 1.71 3.97
N LEU A 103 6.45 1.97 2.79
CA LEU A 103 6.38 1.06 1.66
C LEU A 103 7.60 0.14 1.67
N HIS A 104 7.34 -1.15 1.75
CA HIS A 104 8.32 -2.21 1.57
C HIS A 104 8.25 -2.73 0.14
N THR A 105 9.28 -2.44 -0.67
CA THR A 105 9.41 -3.02 -2.01
C THR A 105 10.03 -4.40 -1.90
N LEU A 106 9.26 -5.43 -2.22
CA LEU A 106 9.65 -6.79 -1.92
C LEU A 106 10.73 -7.32 -2.89
N PRO A 107 11.56 -8.28 -2.46
CA PRO A 107 12.47 -9.01 -3.36
C PRO A 107 11.73 -9.52 -4.60
N LEU A 108 12.40 -9.42 -5.76
CA LEU A 108 11.88 -9.84 -7.05
C LEU A 108 12.95 -10.67 -7.75
N ARG A 109 12.59 -11.87 -8.22
CA ARG A 109 13.46 -12.67 -9.06
C ARG A 109 13.26 -12.31 -10.52
N ARG A 110 14.37 -12.14 -11.22
CA ARG A 110 14.35 -11.90 -12.66
C ARG A 110 13.84 -13.15 -13.37
N THR A 111 12.72 -13.01 -14.07
CA THR A 111 12.17 -14.04 -14.97
C THR A 111 12.41 -13.66 -16.42
N VAL A 112 12.43 -14.66 -17.31
CA VAL A 112 12.41 -14.44 -18.77
C VAL A 112 10.97 -14.49 -19.29
N ARG A 113 10.22 -15.51 -18.86
CA ARG A 113 8.76 -15.63 -19.02
C ARG A 113 8.20 -16.42 -17.82
N PRO A 114 6.98 -16.14 -17.33
CA PRO A 114 6.12 -15.00 -17.70
C PRO A 114 6.66 -13.65 -17.15
N LEU A 115 5.94 -12.55 -17.44
CA LEU A 115 6.21 -11.24 -16.84
C LEU A 115 6.16 -11.36 -15.32
N ASN A 116 7.15 -10.78 -14.65
CA ASN A 116 7.17 -10.65 -13.19
C ASN A 116 7.38 -9.19 -12.84
N THR A 117 6.67 -8.71 -11.82
CA THR A 117 6.65 -7.30 -11.43
C THR A 117 6.96 -7.19 -9.95
N ARG A 118 7.59 -6.08 -9.54
CA ARG A 118 7.89 -5.92 -8.12
C ARG A 118 6.61 -5.74 -7.30
N ASN A 119 6.50 -6.57 -6.28
CA ASN A 119 5.39 -6.61 -5.34
C ASN A 119 5.64 -5.68 -4.13
N ALA A 120 4.57 -5.32 -3.43
CA ALA A 120 4.56 -4.36 -2.33
C ALA A 120 4.04 -4.98 -1.04
N ALA A 121 4.55 -4.47 0.07
CA ALA A 121 3.92 -4.52 1.38
C ALA A 121 3.81 -3.10 1.94
N LEU A 122 2.58 -2.63 2.17
CA LEU A 122 2.33 -1.29 2.70
C LEU A 122 2.02 -1.38 4.18
N GLU A 123 2.99 -0.98 5.00
CA GLU A 123 2.90 -0.90 6.45
C GLU A 123 2.29 0.45 6.85
N CYS A 124 1.33 0.42 7.76
CA CYS A 124 0.62 1.60 8.27
C CYS A 124 0.52 1.53 9.78
N MET A 125 0.68 2.67 10.45
CA MET A 125 0.24 2.83 11.83
C MET A 125 -1.08 3.57 11.86
N ILE A 126 -2.07 2.95 12.48
CA ILE A 126 -3.44 3.42 12.57
C ILE A 126 -3.79 3.62 14.03
N ARG A 127 -4.20 4.83 14.40
CA ARG A 127 -4.58 5.14 15.79
C ARG A 127 -6.04 4.75 16.04
N ALA A 128 -6.27 3.75 16.89
CA ALA A 128 -7.60 3.31 17.29
C ALA A 128 -7.92 3.66 18.75
N PRO A 129 -9.20 3.78 19.14
CA PRO A 129 -9.58 4.07 20.53
C PRO A 129 -9.07 3.06 21.55
N ALA A 130 -8.86 1.80 21.15
CA ALA A 130 -8.34 0.73 22.01
C ALA A 130 -6.80 0.65 22.04
N GLY A 131 -6.10 1.52 21.29
CA GLY A 131 -4.65 1.50 21.13
C GLY A 131 -4.23 1.54 19.66
N SER A 132 -2.99 1.96 19.42
CA SER A 132 -2.44 2.07 18.07
C SER A 132 -2.15 0.69 17.46
N LEU A 133 -2.45 0.56 16.16
CA LEU A 133 -2.34 -0.67 15.40
C LEU A 133 -1.30 -0.53 14.30
N ARG A 134 -0.44 -1.54 14.14
CA ARG A 134 0.43 -1.66 12.97
C ARG A 134 -0.19 -2.67 12.01
N VAL A 135 -0.51 -2.25 10.80
CA VAL A 135 -1.20 -3.06 9.78
C VAL A 135 -0.37 -3.09 8.51
N LEU A 136 -0.28 -4.26 7.88
CA LEU A 136 0.37 -4.42 6.59
C LEU A 136 -0.65 -4.90 5.56
N SER A 137 -0.72 -4.22 4.41
CA SER A 137 -1.36 -4.72 3.18
C SER A 137 -0.31 -5.33 2.27
N LEU A 138 -0.40 -6.62 2.01
CA LEU A 138 0.60 -7.41 1.29
C LEU A 138 0.02 -7.90 -0.04
N HIS A 139 0.85 -7.93 -1.07
CA HIS A 139 0.57 -8.70 -2.28
C HIS A 139 1.84 -9.46 -2.63
N LEU A 140 1.93 -10.75 -2.32
CA LEU A 140 3.12 -11.56 -2.59
C LEU A 140 3.16 -12.04 -4.05
N ALA A 141 4.34 -12.46 -4.53
CA ALA A 141 4.54 -12.90 -5.90
C ALA A 141 3.66 -14.11 -6.28
N HIS A 142 2.97 -14.00 -7.42
CA HIS A 142 2.14 -15.09 -7.96
C HIS A 142 2.95 -16.15 -8.72
N ILE A 143 4.19 -15.86 -9.13
CA ILE A 143 4.95 -16.69 -10.07
C ILE A 143 5.62 -17.91 -9.42
N ALA A 144 6.51 -17.70 -8.45
CA ALA A 144 7.39 -18.73 -7.93
C ALA A 144 7.33 -18.79 -6.40
N ALA A 145 7.28 -20.01 -5.86
CA ALA A 145 7.25 -20.22 -4.42
C ALA A 145 8.54 -19.72 -3.75
N GLU A 146 9.68 -19.90 -4.42
CA GLU A 146 10.99 -19.44 -3.94
C GLU A 146 11.02 -17.92 -3.77
N GLU A 147 10.42 -17.18 -4.72
CA GLU A 147 10.30 -15.72 -4.58
C GLU A 147 9.39 -15.36 -3.40
N ARG A 148 8.25 -16.02 -3.24
CA ARG A 148 7.37 -15.77 -2.08
C ARG A 148 8.07 -16.01 -0.75
N LEU A 149 8.86 -17.08 -0.65
CA LEU A 149 9.62 -17.38 0.57
C LEU A 149 10.66 -16.30 0.86
N GLU A 150 11.38 -15.80 -0.14
CA GLU A 150 12.29 -14.65 0.04
C GLU A 150 11.57 -13.38 0.47
N GLN A 151 10.37 -13.13 -0.07
CA GLN A 151 9.55 -12.00 0.34
C GLN A 151 9.06 -12.15 1.79
N ILE A 152 8.69 -13.36 2.22
CA ILE A 152 8.31 -13.65 3.61
C ILE A 152 9.51 -13.47 4.54
N ASP A 153 10.68 -14.01 4.19
CA ASP A 153 11.91 -13.85 4.98
C ASP A 153 12.29 -12.39 5.14
N TYR A 154 12.20 -11.61 4.06
CA TYR A 154 12.39 -10.17 4.08
C TYR A 154 11.41 -9.49 5.05
N LEU A 155 10.11 -9.76 4.93
CA LEU A 155 9.10 -9.16 5.80
C LEU A 155 9.25 -9.54 7.27
N LEU A 156 9.62 -10.79 7.56
CA LEU A 156 9.90 -11.25 8.92
C LEU A 156 11.15 -10.55 9.50
N ALA A 157 12.17 -10.31 8.69
CA ALA A 157 13.33 -9.55 9.09
C ALA A 157 12.95 -8.10 9.43
N GLU A 158 12.21 -7.42 8.55
CA GLU A 158 11.70 -6.06 8.79
C GLU A 158 10.82 -6.00 10.05
N HIS A 159 9.93 -6.97 10.26
CA HIS A 159 9.10 -7.03 11.45
C HIS A 159 9.90 -7.11 12.76
N ARG A 160 11.00 -7.90 12.77
CA ARG A 160 11.90 -8.02 13.93
C ARG A 160 12.65 -6.73 14.23
N ARG A 161 12.81 -5.83 13.26
CA ARG A 161 13.47 -4.53 13.46
C ARG A 161 12.56 -3.51 14.13
N ALA A 162 11.24 -3.73 14.18
CA ALA A 162 10.29 -2.75 14.72
C ALA A 162 10.66 -2.17 16.12
N PRO A 163 11.13 -2.96 17.11
CA PRO A 163 11.57 -2.40 18.40
C PRO A 163 12.75 -1.43 18.29
N SER A 164 13.63 -1.63 17.31
CA SER A 164 14.85 -0.83 17.11
C SER A 164 14.64 0.35 16.18
N ASP A 165 13.83 0.18 15.13
CA ASP A 165 13.62 1.21 14.11
C ASP A 165 12.61 2.27 14.57
N GLY A 166 11.62 1.90 15.38
CA GLY A 166 10.55 2.80 15.78
C GLY A 166 9.65 3.22 14.61
N GLY A 167 9.03 4.39 14.74
CA GLY A 167 8.21 5.00 13.69
C GLY A 167 9.05 5.54 12.53
N PRO A 168 8.50 6.43 11.66
CA PRO A 168 9.27 7.06 10.59
C PRO A 168 10.38 8.01 11.08
N TRP A 169 10.35 8.41 12.34
CA TRP A 169 11.39 9.19 13.01
C TRP A 169 11.37 8.90 14.51
N SER A 170 12.47 9.21 15.19
CA SER A 170 12.62 9.06 16.64
C SER A 170 13.51 10.17 17.23
N GLY A 171 13.39 10.39 18.54
CA GLY A 171 14.16 11.41 19.24
C GLY A 171 13.51 12.79 19.24
N ALA A 172 14.31 13.85 19.37
CA ALA A 172 13.87 15.24 19.43
C ALA A 172 14.68 16.11 18.44
N ASP A 173 14.09 17.21 17.99
CA ASP A 173 14.76 18.14 17.08
C ASP A 173 16.01 18.75 17.73
N ASP A 174 17.17 18.52 17.10
CA ASP A 174 18.46 19.11 17.48
C ASP A 174 18.57 20.59 17.07
N GLU A 175 17.87 20.95 15.99
CA GLU A 175 17.67 22.30 15.49
C GLU A 175 16.17 22.68 15.53
N PRO A 176 15.59 23.05 16.69
CA PRO A 176 14.15 23.30 16.84
C PRO A 176 13.57 24.33 15.86
N GLN A 177 14.38 25.27 15.40
CA GLN A 177 14.02 26.26 14.37
C GLN A 177 13.69 25.64 13.00
N ARG A 178 14.23 24.46 12.68
CA ARG A 178 13.92 23.73 11.44
C ARG A 178 12.65 22.88 11.56
N ASN A 179 12.30 22.51 12.80
CA ASN A 179 11.03 21.88 13.16
C ASN A 179 10.71 20.62 12.33
N TRP A 180 11.63 19.65 12.30
CA TRP A 180 11.44 18.39 11.55
C TRP A 180 10.27 17.56 12.09
N SER A 181 10.04 17.62 13.40
CA SER A 181 8.91 16.97 14.08
C SER A 181 7.56 17.68 13.88
N ASN A 182 7.58 18.91 13.33
CA ASN A 182 6.45 19.83 13.35
C ASN A 182 5.86 20.05 14.77
N GLY A 183 6.70 19.99 15.81
CA GLY A 183 6.31 20.07 17.22
C GLY A 183 5.51 18.87 17.73
N GLY A 184 5.38 17.81 16.92
CA GLY A 184 4.70 16.58 17.31
C GLY A 184 5.58 15.68 18.18
N PRO A 185 4.98 14.77 18.97
CA PRO A 185 5.72 13.72 19.65
C PRO A 185 6.17 12.64 18.66
N GLU A 186 7.17 11.86 19.06
CA GLU A 186 7.58 10.66 18.32
C GLU A 186 6.36 9.77 18.02
N PRO A 187 6.15 9.36 16.76
CA PRO A 187 5.01 8.57 16.37
C PRO A 187 5.08 7.17 16.96
N GLU A 188 3.93 6.67 17.42
CA GLU A 188 3.80 5.32 17.98
C GLU A 188 4.23 4.25 16.96
N ASN A 189 4.88 3.19 17.43
CA ASN A 189 5.24 2.03 16.61
C ASN A 189 4.92 0.72 17.36
N PRO A 190 3.66 0.24 17.29
CA PRO A 190 3.25 -0.99 17.96
C PRO A 190 4.11 -2.19 17.53
N LEU A 191 4.58 -2.99 18.49
CA LEU A 191 5.44 -4.14 18.19
C LEU A 191 4.69 -5.26 17.46
N ALA A 192 3.46 -5.54 17.88
CA ALA A 192 2.57 -6.47 17.18
C ALA A 192 2.04 -5.85 15.89
N ALA A 193 1.83 -6.69 14.87
CA ALA A 193 1.30 -6.25 13.59
C ALA A 193 0.22 -7.21 13.07
N ILE A 194 -0.76 -6.67 12.35
CA ILE A 194 -1.79 -7.42 11.63
C ILE A 194 -1.41 -7.45 10.14
N TRP A 195 -1.33 -8.64 9.57
CA TRP A 195 -0.91 -8.85 8.18
C TRP A 195 -2.14 -9.24 7.38
N LEU A 196 -2.49 -8.42 6.41
CA LEU A 196 -3.63 -8.58 5.50
C LEU A 196 -3.08 -8.63 4.08
N GLY A 197 -3.67 -9.43 3.20
CA GLY A 197 -3.23 -9.39 1.82
C GLY A 197 -3.57 -10.61 1.00
N ASP A 198 -3.08 -10.55 -0.24
CA ASP A 198 -3.01 -11.68 -1.14
C ASP A 198 -1.63 -12.33 -1.00
N PHE A 199 -1.59 -13.50 -0.38
CA PHE A 199 -0.36 -14.24 -0.15
C PHE A 199 0.03 -15.11 -1.34
N ASN A 200 -0.86 -15.32 -2.32
CA ASN A 200 -0.67 -16.28 -3.41
C ASN A 200 -0.23 -17.68 -2.90
N MET A 201 -0.85 -18.13 -1.80
CA MET A 201 -0.58 -19.42 -1.16
C MET A 201 -1.89 -20.13 -0.79
N GLU A 202 -1.86 -21.47 -0.82
CA GLU A 202 -2.92 -22.31 -0.28
C GLU A 202 -2.80 -22.43 1.26
N PRO A 203 -3.89 -22.71 1.98
CA PRO A 203 -3.88 -22.88 3.44
C PRO A 203 -3.01 -24.04 3.96
#